data_AF-A0A959FSY8-F1
#
_entry.id   AF-A0A959FSY8-F1
#
_cell.length_a   1.000
_cell.length_b   1.000
_cell.length_c   1.000
_cell.angle_alpha   90.00
_cell.angle_beta   90.00
_cell.angle_gamma   90.00
#
_symmetry.space_group_name_H-M   'P 1'
#
loop_
_entity.id
_entity.type
_entity.pdbx_description
1 polymer ?
#
loop_
_entity_poly.entity_id
_entity_poly.type
_entity_poly.pdbx_seq_one_letter_code
_entity_poly.pdbx_strand_id
1 'polypeptide(L)'
;MKLIFGLELDGPAFPPIPLHSGGLFKTGPKGLLNLLETHLGLAGHPNDEEYLRIHAFRQACLHYLNEKPAFFQHSFQADPFATAADLLQRRDELKLAGWDFQIEPNTPERLAVLAQVEAYFTSGTFLLPVGYADRLWALQQHLQTRAQPFQVIQLVEPLPLLPYYLQELLGLLEQGGSRLEHPAEPTSPKPETDLLRFQQHLLHPGPSGKQQLEGDGRLLILDAQRSTDAAQFVAALLKKNPTFQPLCLIPEKFPALDNAFLQEGLPGLGIQTTSLARPSLQLLKLAPAFLWQPIDPFKVLEFVNLSVKPLDEGLANVIANQIA
;
A
#
# COMPACT_ATOMS: atom_id res chain seq x y z
N MET A 1 -12.66 -4.97 -25.37
CA MET A 1 -12.79 -5.47 -23.98
C MET A 1 -13.19 -4.32 -23.06
N LYS A 2 -13.93 -4.58 -21.98
CA LYS A 2 -14.24 -3.58 -20.94
C LYS A 2 -13.35 -3.81 -19.72
N LEU A 3 -12.80 -2.75 -19.16
CA LEU A 3 -11.98 -2.75 -17.96
C LEU A 3 -12.70 -1.96 -16.87
N ILE A 4 -12.74 -2.46 -15.65
CA ILE A 4 -13.13 -1.73 -14.45
C ILE A 4 -11.84 -1.51 -13.65
N PHE A 5 -11.47 -0.25 -13.48
CA PHE A 5 -10.25 0.17 -12.82
C PHE A 5 -10.56 0.90 -11.50
N GLY A 6 -9.80 0.59 -10.47
CA GLY A 6 -9.74 1.37 -9.24
C GLY A 6 -8.58 0.96 -8.35
N LEU A 7 -8.16 1.83 -7.44
CA LEU A 7 -6.87 1.71 -6.74
C LEU A 7 -6.75 0.41 -5.93
N GLU A 8 -7.85 0.03 -5.27
CA GLU A 8 -7.91 -1.16 -4.42
C GLU A 8 -8.51 -2.39 -5.12
N LEU A 9 -8.80 -2.31 -6.43
CA LEU A 9 -9.46 -3.40 -7.14
C LEU A 9 -8.55 -4.62 -7.42
N ASP A 10 -7.25 -4.50 -7.17
CA ASP A 10 -6.33 -5.65 -7.06
C ASP A 10 -6.70 -6.56 -5.87
N GLY A 11 -7.37 -6.00 -4.85
CA GLY A 11 -7.90 -6.70 -3.69
C GLY A 11 -9.37 -7.14 -3.83
N PRO A 12 -9.98 -7.57 -2.72
CA PRO A 12 -11.41 -7.88 -2.69
C PRO A 12 -12.23 -6.61 -2.96
N ALA A 13 -13.33 -6.74 -3.70
CA ALA A 13 -14.25 -5.64 -3.96
C ALA A 13 -15.68 -6.02 -3.62
N PHE A 14 -16.46 -5.02 -3.23
CA PHE A 14 -17.89 -5.15 -3.03
C PHE A 14 -18.65 -4.14 -3.91
N PRO A 15 -19.74 -4.55 -4.58
CA PRO A 15 -20.22 -5.92 -4.71
C PRO A 15 -19.21 -6.80 -5.47
N PRO A 16 -19.27 -8.14 -5.31
CA PRO A 16 -18.40 -9.03 -6.07
C PRO A 16 -18.67 -8.84 -7.56
N ILE A 17 -17.65 -8.37 -8.28
CA ILE A 17 -17.69 -8.22 -9.74
C ILE A 17 -17.32 -9.59 -10.33
N PRO A 18 -18.17 -10.21 -11.16
CA PRO A 18 -17.86 -11.50 -11.75
C PRO A 18 -16.62 -11.41 -12.63
N LEU A 19 -15.59 -12.20 -12.30
CA LEU A 19 -14.28 -12.25 -12.97
C LEU A 19 -14.35 -12.78 -14.41
N HIS A 20 -15.46 -13.39 -14.83
CA HIS A 20 -15.50 -14.30 -15.99
C HIS A 20 -16.64 -14.04 -16.98
N SER A 21 -17.17 -12.83 -17.04
CA SER A 21 -17.93 -12.41 -18.22
C SER A 21 -16.92 -12.14 -19.33
N GLY A 22 -16.87 -12.98 -20.37
CA GLY A 22 -15.88 -12.90 -21.44
C GLY A 22 -15.72 -11.47 -21.97
N GLY A 23 -14.55 -10.86 -21.71
CA GLY A 23 -14.22 -9.50 -22.12
C GLY A 23 -14.41 -8.41 -21.06
N LEU A 24 -14.79 -8.73 -19.81
CA LEU A 24 -14.77 -7.81 -18.67
C LEU A 24 -13.58 -8.11 -17.75
N PHE A 25 -12.73 -7.12 -17.50
CA PHE A 25 -11.60 -7.22 -16.59
C PHE A 25 -11.82 -6.28 -15.40
N LYS A 26 -11.48 -6.74 -14.20
CA LYS A 26 -11.49 -5.93 -12.97
C LYS A 26 -10.08 -5.94 -12.40
N THR A 27 -9.50 -4.76 -12.22
CA THR A 27 -8.08 -4.67 -11.87
C THR A 27 -7.74 -3.38 -11.13
N GLY A 28 -6.70 -3.43 -10.30
CA GLY A 28 -6.05 -2.24 -9.77
C GLY A 28 -4.74 -1.92 -10.49
N PRO A 29 -3.87 -1.08 -9.92
CA PRO A 29 -2.64 -0.64 -10.56
C PRO A 29 -1.69 -1.77 -10.95
N LYS A 30 -1.56 -2.82 -10.11
CA LYS A 30 -0.66 -3.94 -10.40
C LYS A 30 -1.23 -4.86 -11.46
N GLY A 31 -2.52 -5.19 -11.36
CA GLY A 31 -3.16 -6.03 -12.36
C GLY A 31 -3.29 -5.32 -13.71
N LEU A 32 -3.52 -4.00 -13.74
CA LEU A 32 -3.55 -3.21 -14.98
C LEU A 32 -2.21 -3.30 -15.71
N LEU A 33 -1.11 -3.08 -14.98
CA LEU A 33 0.24 -3.21 -15.51
C LEU A 33 0.46 -4.63 -16.08
N ASN A 34 0.15 -5.67 -15.31
CA ASN A 34 0.30 -7.05 -15.75
C ASN A 34 -0.52 -7.36 -17.03
N LEU A 35 -1.76 -6.88 -17.12
CA LEU A 35 -2.61 -7.08 -18.29
C LEU A 35 -2.00 -6.40 -19.53
N LEU A 36 -1.60 -5.13 -19.41
CA LEU A 36 -1.02 -4.38 -20.51
C LEU A 36 0.32 -4.98 -20.96
N GLU A 37 1.18 -5.39 -20.03
CA GLU A 37 2.42 -6.08 -20.35
C GLU A 37 2.18 -7.42 -21.07
N THR A 38 1.19 -8.20 -20.62
CA THR A 38 0.81 -9.46 -21.26
C THR A 38 0.39 -9.22 -22.70
N HIS A 39 -0.39 -8.16 -22.95
CA HIS A 39 -0.83 -7.80 -24.29
C HIS A 39 0.30 -7.27 -25.19
N LEU A 40 1.26 -6.55 -24.61
CA LEU A 40 2.39 -6.00 -25.36
C LEU A 40 3.56 -6.98 -25.51
N GLY A 41 3.47 -8.18 -24.92
CA GLY A 41 4.55 -9.16 -24.91
C GLY A 41 5.75 -8.73 -24.05
N LEU A 42 5.50 -7.87 -23.06
CA LEU A 42 6.49 -7.36 -22.11
C LEU A 42 6.44 -8.10 -20.76
N ALA A 43 5.51 -9.04 -20.60
CA ALA A 43 5.35 -9.79 -19.37
C ALA A 43 6.65 -10.54 -19.03
N GLY A 44 7.32 -10.09 -17.97
CA GLY A 44 8.47 -10.75 -17.38
C GLY A 44 8.07 -11.74 -16.29
N HIS A 45 9.07 -12.38 -15.68
CA HIS A 45 8.85 -13.13 -14.45
C HIS A 45 8.39 -12.18 -13.34
N PRO A 46 7.32 -12.51 -12.59
CA PRO A 46 6.87 -11.71 -11.46
C PRO A 46 7.89 -11.85 -10.33
N ASN A 47 8.89 -11.00 -10.36
CA ASN A 47 9.98 -11.01 -9.41
C ASN A 47 9.73 -9.87 -8.41
N ASP A 48 9.06 -10.19 -7.29
CA ASP A 48 9.07 -9.35 -6.08
C ASP A 48 10.49 -9.42 -5.48
N GLU A 49 11.43 -8.76 -6.16
CA GLU A 49 12.86 -8.74 -5.86
C GLU A 49 13.25 -7.50 -5.05
N GLU A 50 12.32 -6.95 -4.25
CA GLU A 50 12.52 -5.69 -3.54
C GLU A 50 13.81 -5.69 -2.69
N TYR A 51 14.11 -6.80 -2.02
CA TYR A 51 15.37 -6.95 -1.28
C TYR A 51 16.61 -6.88 -2.19
N LEU A 52 16.57 -7.49 -3.37
CA LEU A 52 17.68 -7.42 -4.33
C LEU A 52 17.83 -6.01 -4.89
N ARG A 53 16.72 -5.29 -5.12
CA ARG A 53 16.74 -3.87 -5.52
C ARG A 53 17.38 -3.01 -4.46
N ILE A 54 16.97 -3.15 -3.20
CA ILE A 54 17.56 -2.43 -2.05
C ILE A 54 19.06 -2.74 -1.96
N HIS A 55 19.46 -4.00 -2.12
CA HIS A 55 20.86 -4.39 -2.09
C HIS A 55 21.68 -3.76 -3.23
N ALA A 56 21.18 -3.79 -4.47
CA ALA A 56 21.82 -3.16 -5.62
C ALA A 56 21.93 -1.64 -5.43
N PHE A 57 20.88 -1.00 -4.94
CA PHE A 57 20.87 0.43 -4.65
C PHE A 57 21.87 0.81 -3.55
N ARG A 58 21.97 -0.01 -2.50
CA ARG A 58 22.98 0.15 -1.44
C ARG A 58 24.41 0.10 -2.01
N GLN A 59 24.69 -0.79 -2.96
CA GLN A 59 26.01 -0.88 -3.60
C GLN A 59 26.33 0.40 -4.40
N ALA A 60 25.35 0.93 -5.14
CA ALA A 60 25.51 2.18 -5.87
C ALA A 60 25.71 3.38 -4.94
N CYS A 61 24.97 3.47 -3.83
CA CYS A 61 25.18 4.50 -2.81
C CYS A 61 26.58 4.43 -2.18
N LEU A 62 27.07 3.23 -1.86
CA LEU A 62 28.42 3.03 -1.32
C LEU A 62 29.48 3.46 -2.35
N HIS A 63 29.29 3.11 -3.62
CA HIS A 63 30.17 3.53 -4.70
C HIS A 63 30.23 5.06 -4.80
N TYR A 64 29.08 5.72 -4.79
CA TYR A 64 28.99 7.18 -4.79
C TYR A 64 29.76 7.82 -3.62
N LEU A 65 29.56 7.31 -2.40
CA LEU A 65 30.20 7.83 -1.18
C LEU A 65 31.73 7.66 -1.18
N ASN A 66 32.26 6.69 -1.92
CA ASN A 66 33.70 6.53 -2.08
C ASN A 66 34.31 7.61 -2.99
N GLU A 67 33.52 8.20 -3.88
CA GLU A 67 33.95 9.26 -4.80
C GLU A 67 33.75 10.65 -4.18
N LYS A 68 32.58 10.89 -3.57
CA LYS A 68 32.14 12.21 -3.10
C LYS A 68 31.29 12.11 -1.85
N PRO A 69 31.34 13.11 -0.94
CA PRO A 69 30.39 13.21 0.15
C PRO A 69 28.97 13.46 -0.39
N ALA A 70 27.96 12.92 0.31
CA ALA A 70 26.56 13.06 -0.07
C ALA A 70 25.70 13.40 1.15
N PHE A 71 24.53 14.01 0.92
CA PHE A 71 23.60 14.38 1.99
C PHE A 71 23.15 13.20 2.88
N PHE A 72 23.17 11.97 2.36
CA PHE A 72 22.74 10.76 3.07
C PHE A 72 23.88 10.04 3.81
N GLN A 73 25.11 10.57 3.80
CA GLN A 73 26.29 9.90 4.35
C GLN A 73 26.13 9.48 5.82
N HIS A 74 25.63 10.38 6.67
CA HIS A 74 25.43 10.07 8.10
C HIS A 74 24.37 8.99 8.32
N SER A 75 23.25 9.05 7.59
CA SER A 75 22.21 8.02 7.65
C SER A 75 22.75 6.67 7.16
N PHE A 76 23.53 6.68 6.09
CA PHE A 76 24.12 5.47 5.52
C PHE A 76 25.13 4.80 6.45
N GLN A 77 25.88 5.58 7.24
CA GLN A 77 26.77 5.06 8.27
C GLN A 77 25.99 4.42 9.43
N ALA A 78 24.80 4.94 9.76
CA ALA A 78 23.95 4.38 10.81
C ALA A 78 23.22 3.11 10.35
N ASP A 79 22.59 3.15 9.17
CA ASP A 79 21.92 2.00 8.57
C ASP A 79 21.98 2.08 7.03
N PRO A 80 22.88 1.31 6.38
CA PRO A 80 23.00 1.27 4.94
C PRO A 80 21.76 0.74 4.22
N PHE A 81 21.04 -0.21 4.81
CA PHE A 81 19.90 -0.86 4.17
C PHE A 81 18.65 0.02 4.24
N ALA A 82 18.35 0.58 5.40
CA ALA A 82 17.23 1.51 5.55
C ALA A 82 17.44 2.77 4.70
N THR A 83 18.67 3.31 4.65
CA THR A 83 18.99 4.46 3.79
C THR A 83 18.81 4.13 2.31
N ALA A 84 19.30 2.97 1.86
CA ALA A 84 19.12 2.55 0.47
C ALA A 84 17.64 2.32 0.11
N ALA A 85 16.85 1.75 1.03
CA ALA A 85 15.42 1.56 0.83
C ALA A 85 14.66 2.89 0.70
N ASP A 86 14.92 3.88 1.58
CA ASP A 86 14.31 5.21 1.49
C ASP A 86 14.70 5.94 0.18
N LEU A 87 15.97 5.88 -0.21
CA LEU A 87 16.43 6.51 -1.46
C LEU A 87 15.85 5.82 -2.70
N LEU A 88 15.76 4.48 -2.70
CA LEU A 88 15.14 3.72 -3.77
C LEU A 88 13.64 4.04 -3.88
N GLN A 89 12.94 4.16 -2.76
CA GLN A 89 11.53 4.58 -2.74
C GLN A 89 11.36 5.97 -3.36
N ARG A 90 12.17 6.95 -2.97
CA ARG A 90 12.15 8.30 -3.55
C ARG A 90 12.43 8.28 -5.04
N ARG A 91 13.40 7.45 -5.47
CA ARG A 91 13.71 7.24 -6.89
C ARG A 91 12.48 6.72 -7.62
N ASP A 92 11.81 5.70 -7.10
CA ASP A 92 10.60 5.14 -7.72
C ASP A 92 9.45 6.16 -7.76
N GLU A 93 9.26 6.94 -6.69
CA GLU A 93 8.28 8.05 -6.65
C GLU A 93 8.56 9.10 -7.72
N LEU A 94 9.82 9.54 -7.86
CA LEU A 94 10.21 10.53 -8.87
C LEU A 94 10.04 9.98 -10.30
N LYS A 95 10.36 8.71 -10.52
CA LYS A 95 10.17 8.05 -11.80
C LYS A 95 8.69 7.94 -12.17
N LEU A 96 7.83 7.58 -11.21
CA LEU A 96 6.38 7.59 -11.40
C LEU A 96 5.86 9.01 -11.68
N ALA A 97 6.43 10.03 -11.04
CA ALA A 97 6.11 11.43 -11.33
C ALA A 97 6.58 11.93 -12.72
N GLY A 98 7.26 11.08 -13.51
CA GLY A 98 7.70 11.40 -14.86
C GLY A 98 9.06 12.10 -14.93
N TRP A 99 9.84 12.14 -13.85
CA TRP A 99 11.19 12.71 -13.89
C TRP A 99 12.16 11.77 -14.64
N ASP A 100 12.94 12.34 -15.55
CA ASP A 100 13.86 11.63 -16.45
C ASP A 100 15.30 11.52 -15.91
N PHE A 101 15.52 12.00 -14.68
CA PHE A 101 16.82 12.03 -14.00
C PHE A 101 17.90 12.84 -14.74
N GLN A 102 17.51 13.78 -15.60
CA GLN A 102 18.45 14.74 -16.19
C GLN A 102 18.83 15.82 -15.17
N ILE A 103 20.11 16.20 -15.16
CA ILE A 103 20.66 17.22 -14.26
C ILE A 103 20.75 18.54 -15.02
N GLU A 104 19.97 19.52 -14.58
CA GLU A 104 19.97 20.89 -15.09
C GLU A 104 20.80 21.81 -14.15
N PRO A 105 21.23 23.00 -14.63
CA PRO A 105 22.03 23.93 -13.80
C PRO A 105 21.41 24.33 -12.46
N ASN A 106 20.07 24.29 -12.36
CA ASN A 106 19.31 24.65 -11.16
C ASN A 106 18.77 23.44 -10.37
N THR A 107 19.18 22.21 -10.72
CA THR A 107 18.71 21.01 -10.02
C THR A 107 19.21 21.02 -8.57
N PRO A 108 18.31 20.90 -7.57
CA PRO A 108 18.69 20.82 -6.17
C PRO A 108 19.67 19.68 -5.91
N GLU A 109 20.62 19.89 -5.00
CA GLU A 109 21.70 18.95 -4.68
C GLU A 109 21.19 17.52 -4.44
N ARG A 110 20.11 17.35 -3.66
CA ARG A 110 19.55 16.02 -3.36
C ARG A 110 19.06 15.27 -4.60
N LEU A 111 18.44 15.98 -5.53
CA LEU A 111 17.99 15.40 -6.80
C LEU A 111 19.19 15.11 -7.70
N ALA A 112 20.16 16.04 -7.79
CA ALA A 112 21.38 15.82 -8.56
C ALA A 112 22.15 14.57 -8.09
N VAL A 113 22.22 14.33 -6.78
CA VAL A 113 22.81 13.12 -6.20
C VAL A 113 22.02 11.87 -6.61
N LEU A 114 20.69 11.88 -6.51
CA LEU A 114 19.86 10.73 -6.94
C LEU A 114 20.03 10.43 -8.44
N ALA A 115 20.07 11.45 -9.28
CA ALA A 115 20.34 11.31 -10.72
C ALA A 115 21.73 10.73 -11.02
N GLN A 116 22.76 11.13 -10.25
CA GLN A 116 24.10 10.56 -10.38
C GLN A 116 24.16 9.10 -9.95
N VAL A 117 23.43 8.71 -8.90
CA VAL A 117 23.31 7.30 -8.50
C VAL A 117 22.55 6.49 -9.55
N GLU A 118 21.45 7.04 -10.10
CA GLU A 118 20.68 6.41 -11.18
C GLU A 118 21.55 6.19 -12.44
N ALA A 119 22.45 7.12 -12.74
CA ALA A 119 23.34 7.03 -13.89
C ALA A 119 24.23 5.77 -13.88
N TYR A 120 24.58 5.24 -12.70
CA TYR A 120 25.34 3.98 -12.60
C TYR A 120 24.56 2.76 -13.09
N PHE A 121 23.22 2.79 -13.01
CA PHE A 121 22.37 1.73 -13.52
C PHE A 121 22.17 1.90 -15.03
N THR A 122 21.97 3.13 -15.50
CA THR A 122 21.85 3.44 -16.93
C THR A 122 23.13 3.14 -17.70
N SER A 123 24.32 3.35 -17.09
CA SER A 123 25.61 3.01 -17.70
C SER A 123 25.96 1.53 -17.63
N GLY A 124 25.17 0.71 -16.91
CA GLY A 124 25.43 -0.72 -16.71
C GLY A 124 26.52 -1.03 -15.69
N THR A 125 26.95 -0.07 -14.87
CA THR A 125 27.94 -0.29 -13.78
C THR A 125 27.36 -1.22 -12.71
N PHE A 126 26.08 -1.04 -12.39
CA PHE A 126 25.32 -1.94 -11.53
C PHE A 126 24.05 -2.42 -12.26
N LEU A 127 23.55 -3.59 -11.88
CA LEU A 127 22.28 -4.12 -12.37
C LEU A 127 21.21 -3.88 -11.30
N LEU A 128 20.18 -3.11 -11.66
CA LEU A 128 19.01 -2.92 -10.81
C LEU A 128 17.89 -3.84 -11.32
N PRO A 129 17.37 -4.76 -10.49
CA PRO A 129 16.16 -5.49 -10.83
C PRO A 129 15.00 -4.53 -11.10
N VAL A 130 14.22 -4.88 -12.11
CA VAL A 130 13.16 -4.04 -12.66
C VAL A 130 11.97 -4.01 -11.70
N GLY A 131 11.67 -2.83 -11.14
CA GLY A 131 10.55 -2.63 -10.22
C GLY A 131 9.25 -2.19 -10.88
N TYR A 132 8.23 -1.92 -10.05
CA TYR A 132 6.93 -1.43 -10.52
C TYR A 132 7.07 -0.12 -11.34
N ALA A 133 7.83 0.86 -10.83
CA ALA A 133 8.04 2.13 -11.52
C ALA A 133 8.79 1.96 -12.85
N ASP A 134 9.77 1.07 -12.91
CA ASP A 134 10.53 0.74 -14.12
C ASP A 134 9.65 0.12 -15.20
N ARG A 135 8.81 -0.84 -14.80
CA ARG A 135 7.87 -1.52 -15.66
C ARG A 135 6.83 -0.57 -16.25
N LEU A 136 6.25 0.27 -15.41
CA LEU A 136 5.25 1.25 -15.85
C LEU A 136 5.86 2.27 -16.81
N TRP A 137 7.07 2.75 -16.53
CA TRP A 137 7.77 3.68 -17.42
C TRP A 137 8.08 3.04 -18.78
N ALA A 138 8.59 1.80 -18.80
CA ALA A 138 8.83 1.06 -20.03
C ALA A 138 7.52 0.80 -20.82
N LEU A 139 6.43 0.46 -20.12
CA LEU A 139 5.12 0.26 -20.70
C LEU A 139 4.62 1.52 -21.42
N GLN A 140 4.73 2.69 -20.79
CA GLN A 140 4.28 3.96 -21.36
C GLN A 140 4.99 4.28 -22.69
N GLN A 141 6.28 3.97 -22.80
CA GLN A 141 7.03 4.14 -24.06
C GLN A 141 6.50 3.22 -25.18
N HIS A 142 6.10 2.00 -24.85
CA HIS A 142 5.54 1.06 -25.83
C HIS A 142 4.09 1.37 -26.24
N LEU A 143 3.28 1.89 -25.32
CA LEU A 143 1.88 2.25 -25.59
C LEU A 143 1.75 3.37 -26.65
N GLN A 144 2.76 4.22 -26.82
CA GLN A 144 2.77 5.24 -27.88
C GLN A 144 2.77 4.65 -29.30
N THR A 145 3.22 3.40 -29.46
CA THR A 145 3.44 2.79 -30.79
C THR A 145 2.53 1.60 -31.07
N ARG A 146 1.82 1.09 -30.07
CA ARG A 146 1.03 -0.16 -30.18
C ARG A 146 -0.39 0.04 -29.68
N ALA A 147 -1.33 -0.54 -30.42
CA ALA A 147 -2.73 -0.57 -30.02
C ALA A 147 -2.94 -1.49 -28.81
N GLN A 148 -3.89 -1.10 -27.96
CA GLN A 148 -4.26 -1.80 -26.74
C GLN A 148 -5.69 -2.40 -26.89
N PRO A 149 -6.07 -3.41 -26.07
CA PRO A 149 -7.26 -4.24 -26.31
C PRO A 149 -8.56 -3.71 -25.67
N PHE A 150 -8.47 -2.71 -24.81
CA PHE A 150 -9.60 -2.15 -24.07
C PHE A 150 -10.33 -1.09 -24.91
N GLN A 151 -11.63 -1.25 -25.02
CA GLN A 151 -12.50 -0.29 -25.72
C GLN A 151 -13.14 0.69 -24.73
N VAL A 152 -13.40 0.21 -23.51
CA VAL A 152 -14.04 0.98 -22.45
C VAL A 152 -13.29 0.72 -21.15
N ILE A 153 -12.90 1.80 -20.46
CA ILE A 153 -12.29 1.75 -19.14
C ILE A 153 -13.22 2.52 -18.20
N GLN A 154 -13.90 1.79 -17.31
CA GLN A 154 -14.75 2.34 -16.28
C GLN A 154 -13.92 2.59 -15.02
N LEU A 155 -13.84 3.84 -14.61
CA LEU A 155 -13.18 4.27 -13.39
C LEU A 155 -14.15 4.17 -12.21
N VAL A 156 -13.68 3.62 -11.10
CA VAL A 156 -14.42 3.60 -9.83
C VAL A 156 -14.22 4.93 -9.09
N GLU A 157 -13.01 5.48 -9.13
CA GLU A 157 -12.69 6.79 -8.57
C GLU A 157 -12.63 7.87 -9.66
N PRO A 158 -12.94 9.14 -9.32
CA PRO A 158 -12.72 10.26 -10.23
C PRO A 158 -11.25 10.35 -10.67
N LEU A 159 -11.02 10.55 -11.97
CA LEU A 159 -9.69 10.68 -12.57
C LEU A 159 -8.75 11.65 -11.82
N PRO A 160 -9.21 12.86 -11.37
CA PRO A 160 -8.33 13.79 -10.66
C PRO A 160 -7.84 13.31 -9.29
N LEU A 161 -8.51 12.32 -8.69
CA LEU A 161 -8.12 11.74 -7.40
C LEU A 161 -7.10 10.59 -7.55
N LEU A 162 -6.88 10.12 -8.77
CA LEU A 162 -5.88 9.10 -9.02
C LEU A 162 -4.47 9.70 -8.95
N PRO A 163 -3.44 8.92 -8.55
CA PRO A 163 -2.05 9.32 -8.69
C PRO A 163 -1.71 9.81 -10.10
N TYR A 164 -0.85 10.83 -10.20
CA TYR A 164 -0.50 11.48 -11.47
C TYR A 164 -0.09 10.48 -12.57
N TYR A 165 0.76 9.51 -12.24
CA TYR A 165 1.24 8.49 -13.19
C TYR A 165 0.11 7.64 -13.80
N LEU A 166 -0.98 7.43 -13.05
CA LEU A 166 -2.17 6.73 -13.55
C LEU A 166 -3.03 7.63 -14.42
N GLN A 167 -3.10 8.92 -14.10
CA GLN A 167 -3.78 9.90 -14.97
C GLN A 167 -3.09 9.95 -16.34
N GLU A 168 -1.76 10.02 -16.37
CA GLU A 168 -0.96 9.97 -17.61
C GLU A 168 -1.16 8.66 -18.37
N LEU A 169 -1.09 7.50 -17.67
CA LEU A 169 -1.31 6.20 -18.30
C LEU A 169 -2.71 6.08 -18.91
N LEU A 170 -3.75 6.48 -18.17
CA LEU A 170 -5.13 6.45 -18.65
C LEU A 170 -5.35 7.41 -19.83
N GLY A 171 -4.70 8.58 -19.81
CA GLY A 171 -4.68 9.52 -20.93
C GLY A 171 -4.06 8.92 -22.19
N LEU A 172 -2.93 8.19 -22.07
CA LEU A 172 -2.32 7.46 -23.19
C LEU A 172 -3.25 6.35 -23.73
N LEU A 173 -3.97 5.65 -22.85
CA LEU A 173 -4.94 4.63 -23.26
C LEU A 173 -6.14 5.23 -23.99
N GLU A 174 -6.59 6.42 -23.57
CA GLU A 174 -7.66 7.18 -24.23
C GLU A 174 -7.23 7.67 -25.61
N GLN A 175 -6.03 8.24 -25.72
CA GLN A 175 -5.42 8.62 -27.01
C GLN A 175 -5.24 7.41 -27.95
N GLY A 176 -4.97 6.23 -27.38
CA GLY A 176 -4.89 4.95 -28.07
C GLY A 176 -6.25 4.33 -28.45
N GLY A 177 -7.37 5.05 -28.25
CA GLY A 177 -8.71 4.64 -28.69
C GLY A 177 -9.61 4.02 -27.62
N SER A 178 -9.20 4.00 -26.34
CA SER A 178 -10.12 3.65 -25.24
C SER A 178 -11.10 4.77 -24.97
N ARG A 179 -12.32 4.44 -24.56
CA ARG A 179 -13.25 5.39 -23.95
C ARG A 179 -13.16 5.30 -22.42
N LEU A 180 -12.88 6.42 -21.75
CA LEU A 180 -12.94 6.51 -20.30
C LEU A 180 -14.40 6.79 -19.85
N GLU A 181 -14.90 5.95 -18.94
CA GLU A 181 -16.18 6.15 -18.25
C GLU A 181 -15.89 6.57 -16.80
N HIS A 182 -16.28 7.80 -16.45
CA HIS A 182 -16.11 8.33 -15.09
C HIS A 182 -17.23 7.83 -14.16
N PRO A 183 -16.96 7.74 -12.84
CA PRO A 183 -18.01 7.41 -11.89
C PRO A 183 -19.10 8.47 -11.92
N ALA A 184 -20.35 8.03 -11.81
CA ALA A 184 -21.49 8.94 -11.70
C ALA A 184 -21.40 9.73 -10.38
N GLU A 185 -21.71 11.03 -10.43
CA GLU A 185 -21.86 11.81 -9.22
C GLU A 185 -23.02 11.24 -8.38
N PRO A 186 -22.87 11.17 -7.04
CA PRO A 186 -23.91 10.66 -6.17
C PRO A 186 -25.14 11.57 -6.27
N THR A 187 -26.20 11.07 -6.92
CA THR A 187 -27.48 11.76 -7.04
C THR A 187 -28.45 11.15 -6.03
N SER A 188 -28.81 11.93 -5.01
CA SER A 188 -29.88 11.54 -4.10
C SER A 188 -31.25 11.89 -4.68
N PRO A 189 -32.25 10.99 -4.65
CA PRO A 189 -33.59 11.26 -5.18
C PRO A 189 -34.40 12.27 -4.35
N LYS A 190 -33.92 12.64 -3.15
CA LYS A 190 -34.52 13.66 -2.29
C LYS A 190 -33.52 14.78 -2.01
N PRO A 191 -33.84 16.04 -2.32
CA PRO A 191 -32.90 17.17 -2.23
C PRO A 191 -32.56 17.65 -0.81
N GLU A 192 -33.12 17.06 0.26
CA GLU A 192 -33.06 17.64 1.62
C GLU A 192 -32.77 16.59 2.71
N THR A 193 -31.69 15.83 2.59
CA THR A 193 -31.32 14.85 3.65
C THR A 193 -29.97 15.21 4.24
N ASP A 194 -29.74 14.87 5.50
CA ASP A 194 -28.48 15.23 6.17
C ASP A 194 -27.28 14.58 5.48
N LEU A 195 -27.45 13.35 4.97
CA LEU A 195 -26.44 12.66 4.17
C LEU A 195 -26.12 13.41 2.87
N LEU A 196 -27.12 13.95 2.17
CA LEU A 196 -26.89 14.72 0.94
C LEU A 196 -26.17 16.04 1.24
N ARG A 197 -26.57 16.75 2.31
CA ARG A 197 -25.89 17.98 2.75
C ARG A 197 -24.41 17.70 3.04
N PHE A 198 -24.13 16.59 3.73
CA PHE A 198 -22.76 16.15 4.01
C PHE A 198 -21.99 15.81 2.73
N GLN A 199 -22.58 15.05 1.80
CA GLN A 199 -21.97 14.72 0.51
C GLN A 199 -21.66 15.97 -0.34
N GLN A 200 -22.60 16.91 -0.44
CA GLN A 200 -22.41 18.16 -1.17
C GLN A 200 -21.30 19.02 -0.57
N HIS A 201 -21.22 19.08 0.77
CA HIS A 201 -20.15 19.79 1.45
C HIS A 201 -18.77 19.19 1.18
N LEU A 202 -18.66 17.85 1.10
CA LEU A 202 -17.40 17.17 0.76
C LEU A 202 -16.99 17.37 -0.70
N LEU A 203 -17.94 17.35 -1.64
CA LEU A 203 -17.66 17.48 -3.08
C LEU A 203 -17.42 18.94 -3.51
N HIS A 204 -18.05 19.89 -2.83
CA HIS A 204 -17.94 21.31 -3.14
C HIS A 204 -17.52 22.10 -1.89
N PRO A 205 -16.22 22.03 -1.51
CA PRO A 205 -15.69 22.78 -0.39
C PRO A 205 -15.69 24.29 -0.70
N GLY A 206 -16.82 24.95 -0.48
CA GLY A 206 -16.95 26.40 -0.47
C GLY A 206 -16.74 26.99 0.92
N PRO A 207 -16.61 28.32 1.06
CA PRO A 207 -16.55 29.01 2.35
C PRO A 207 -17.86 28.76 3.11
N SER A 208 -17.90 27.69 3.90
CA SER A 208 -19.11 27.17 4.51
C SER A 208 -19.01 27.37 6.02
N GLY A 209 -19.90 28.19 6.56
CA GLY A 209 -20.17 28.17 8.00
C GLY A 209 -20.77 26.82 8.42
N LYS A 210 -20.85 26.57 9.73
CA LYS A 210 -21.48 25.35 10.26
C LYS A 210 -22.90 25.19 9.69
N GLN A 211 -23.13 24.15 8.91
CA GLN A 211 -24.47 23.80 8.43
C GLN A 211 -25.26 23.11 9.54
N GLN A 212 -26.54 23.45 9.67
CA GLN A 212 -27.44 22.81 10.62
C GLN A 212 -28.03 21.55 10.00
N LEU A 213 -27.88 20.42 10.69
CA LEU A 213 -28.45 19.12 10.33
C LEU A 213 -29.77 18.92 11.08
N GLU A 214 -30.71 18.22 10.46
CA GLU A 214 -32.06 17.99 11.00
C GLU A 214 -32.12 16.78 11.94
N GLY A 215 -31.15 15.89 11.87
CA GLY A 215 -31.13 14.63 12.61
C GLY A 215 -32.04 13.58 11.98
N ASP A 216 -32.01 13.44 10.65
CA ASP A 216 -32.88 12.53 9.89
C ASP A 216 -32.56 11.03 10.07
N GLY A 217 -31.50 10.71 10.84
CA GLY A 217 -31.05 9.37 11.14
C GLY A 217 -30.29 8.66 10.01
N ARG A 218 -30.02 9.35 8.89
CA ARG A 218 -29.29 8.77 7.74
C ARG A 218 -27.78 8.90 7.85
N LEU A 219 -27.32 9.88 8.61
CA LEU A 219 -25.93 10.03 9.01
C LEU A 219 -25.85 9.92 10.53
N LEU A 220 -25.14 8.90 11.02
CA LEU A 220 -24.92 8.68 12.44
C LEU A 220 -23.42 8.67 12.70
N ILE A 221 -22.98 9.52 13.63
CA ILE A 221 -21.62 9.55 14.12
C ILE A 221 -21.66 9.00 15.55
N LEU A 222 -20.94 7.89 15.77
CA LEU A 222 -20.82 7.28 17.08
C LEU A 222 -19.47 7.69 17.67
N ASP A 223 -19.52 8.35 18.82
CA ASP A 223 -18.34 8.70 19.61
C ASP A 223 -18.31 7.86 20.88
N ALA A 224 -17.15 7.29 21.19
CA ALA A 224 -16.95 6.43 22.36
C ALA A 224 -15.55 6.66 22.92
N GLN A 225 -15.44 6.61 24.25
CA GLN A 225 -14.14 6.80 24.93
C GLN A 225 -13.13 5.72 24.59
N ARG A 226 -13.60 4.50 24.28
CA ARG A 226 -12.76 3.36 23.91
C ARG A 226 -13.34 2.67 22.68
N SER A 227 -12.45 2.18 21.85
CA SER A 227 -12.78 1.43 20.65
C SER A 227 -13.50 0.11 20.95
N THR A 228 -13.24 -0.49 22.13
CA THR A 228 -13.96 -1.67 22.63
C THR A 228 -15.44 -1.40 22.90
N ASP A 229 -15.75 -0.21 23.43
CA ASP A 229 -17.10 0.16 23.81
C ASP A 229 -17.93 0.43 22.54
N ALA A 230 -17.33 1.11 21.55
CA ALA A 230 -17.91 1.26 20.22
C ALA A 230 -18.16 -0.09 19.55
N ALA A 231 -17.21 -1.02 19.62
CA ALA A 231 -17.35 -2.37 19.06
C ALA A 231 -18.52 -3.15 19.68
N GLN A 232 -18.63 -3.16 21.02
CA GLN A 232 -19.75 -3.78 21.72
C GLN A 232 -21.08 -3.15 21.36
N PHE A 233 -21.13 -1.82 21.28
CA PHE A 233 -22.34 -1.10 20.89
C PHE A 233 -22.80 -1.48 19.48
N VAL A 234 -21.89 -1.51 18.50
CA VAL A 234 -22.20 -1.89 17.12
C VAL A 234 -22.65 -3.35 17.03
N ALA A 235 -21.99 -4.26 17.74
CA ALA A 235 -22.40 -5.67 17.78
C ALA A 235 -23.81 -5.84 18.35
N ALA A 236 -24.11 -5.18 19.48
CA ALA A 236 -25.44 -5.20 20.08
C ALA A 236 -26.50 -4.54 19.18
N LEU A 237 -26.14 -3.48 18.44
CA LEU A 237 -27.01 -2.82 17.47
C LEU A 237 -27.42 -3.79 16.35
N LEU A 238 -26.46 -4.50 15.76
CA LEU A 238 -26.73 -5.44 14.67
C LEU A 238 -27.56 -6.64 15.14
N LYS A 239 -27.25 -7.18 16.32
CA LYS A 239 -28.01 -8.28 16.92
C LYS A 239 -29.48 -7.92 17.18
N LYS A 240 -29.74 -6.69 17.65
CA LYS A 240 -31.11 -6.20 17.89
C LYS A 240 -31.87 -5.91 16.60
N ASN A 241 -31.17 -5.75 15.47
CA ASN A 241 -31.75 -5.36 14.19
C ASN A 241 -31.36 -6.37 13.09
N PRO A 242 -31.91 -7.60 13.08
CA PRO A 242 -31.49 -8.67 12.16
C PRO A 242 -31.73 -8.37 10.68
N THR A 243 -32.66 -7.46 10.36
CA THR A 243 -32.93 -7.00 8.99
C THR A 243 -31.92 -5.95 8.53
N PHE A 244 -31.15 -5.35 9.44
CA PHE A 244 -30.13 -4.36 9.13
C PHE A 244 -28.80 -5.06 8.86
N GLN A 245 -28.46 -5.19 7.57
CA GLN A 245 -27.25 -5.88 7.10
C GLN A 245 -26.33 -4.87 6.39
N PRO A 246 -25.64 -3.99 7.14
CA PRO A 246 -24.79 -2.97 6.54
C PRO A 246 -23.53 -3.58 5.92
N LEU A 247 -23.02 -2.92 4.88
CA LEU A 247 -21.64 -3.11 4.46
C LEU A 247 -20.72 -2.39 5.43
N CYS A 248 -19.84 -3.13 6.11
CA CYS A 248 -18.84 -2.55 7.00
C CYS A 248 -17.52 -2.34 6.24
N LEU A 249 -17.09 -1.08 6.13
CA LEU A 249 -15.76 -0.71 5.63
C LEU A 249 -14.84 -0.52 6.84
N ILE A 250 -13.89 -1.43 7.02
CA ILE A 250 -12.95 -1.41 8.15
C ILE A 250 -11.55 -1.21 7.56
N PRO A 251 -10.95 -0.01 7.70
CA PRO A 251 -9.71 0.34 7.00
C PRO A 251 -8.50 -0.49 7.47
N GLU A 252 -8.48 -0.86 8.75
CA GLU A 252 -7.42 -1.67 9.34
C GLU A 252 -8.00 -2.91 10.03
N LYS A 253 -7.16 -3.93 10.23
CA LYS A 253 -7.57 -5.11 11.01
C LYS A 253 -7.93 -4.66 12.43
N PHE A 254 -9.20 -4.80 12.81
CA PHE A 254 -9.71 -4.34 14.09
C PHE A 254 -10.28 -5.53 14.92
N PRO A 255 -9.42 -6.24 15.68
CA PRO A 255 -9.83 -7.44 16.41
C PRO A 255 -10.92 -7.22 17.47
N ALA A 256 -11.00 -6.01 18.03
CA ALA A 256 -11.99 -5.70 19.06
C ALA A 256 -13.43 -5.80 18.53
N LEU A 257 -13.68 -5.44 17.27
CA LEU A 257 -15.00 -5.59 16.65
C LEU A 257 -15.34 -7.05 16.39
N ASP A 258 -14.39 -7.84 15.90
CA ASP A 258 -14.60 -9.28 15.66
C ASP A 258 -14.90 -10.02 16.98
N ASN A 259 -14.15 -9.71 18.04
CA ASN A 259 -14.39 -10.25 19.37
C ASN A 259 -15.76 -9.84 19.92
N ALA A 260 -16.18 -8.59 19.72
CA ALA A 260 -17.49 -8.12 20.15
C ALA A 260 -18.63 -8.84 19.40
N PHE A 261 -18.47 -9.10 18.10
CA PHE A 261 -19.42 -9.87 17.31
C PHE A 261 -19.56 -11.29 17.87
N LEU A 262 -18.43 -11.97 18.12
CA LEU A 262 -18.43 -13.31 18.69
C LEU A 262 -19.06 -13.35 20.09
N GLN A 263 -18.75 -12.39 20.95
CA GLN A 263 -19.34 -12.28 22.30
C GLN A 263 -20.86 -12.06 22.25
N GLU A 264 -21.34 -11.29 21.28
CA GLU A 264 -22.77 -11.09 21.05
C GLU A 264 -23.44 -12.25 20.31
N GLY A 265 -22.69 -13.27 19.86
CA GLY A 265 -23.23 -14.42 19.13
C GLY A 265 -23.53 -14.13 17.66
N LEU A 266 -22.92 -13.08 17.09
CA LEU A 266 -22.93 -12.78 15.67
C LEU A 266 -21.83 -13.57 14.94
N PRO A 267 -21.97 -13.82 13.63
CA PRO A 267 -20.89 -14.41 12.83
C PRO A 267 -19.66 -13.49 12.87
N GLY A 268 -18.49 -14.09 13.09
CA GLY A 268 -17.23 -13.36 13.04
C GLY A 268 -16.96 -12.77 11.66
N LEU A 269 -16.25 -11.64 11.63
CA LEU A 269 -15.84 -10.92 10.43
C LEU A 269 -14.63 -11.58 9.74
N GLY A 270 -14.02 -12.59 10.37
CA GLY A 270 -12.85 -13.28 9.83
C GLY A 270 -11.59 -12.41 9.86
N ILE A 271 -11.54 -11.43 10.75
CA ILE A 271 -10.37 -10.56 10.90
C ILE A 271 -9.29 -11.37 11.59
N GLN A 272 -8.33 -11.87 10.81
CA GLN A 272 -7.21 -12.59 11.38
C GLN A 272 -6.48 -11.69 12.38
N THR A 273 -6.52 -12.06 13.66
CA THR A 273 -5.56 -11.59 14.65
C THR A 273 -4.19 -12.02 14.15
N THR A 274 -3.47 -11.09 13.54
CA THR A 274 -2.06 -11.27 13.22
C THR A 274 -1.34 -11.38 14.56
N SER A 275 -1.25 -12.60 15.10
CA SER A 275 -0.20 -12.88 16.06
C SER A 275 1.11 -12.66 15.30
N LEU A 276 1.75 -11.51 15.55
CA LEU A 276 3.12 -11.21 15.14
C LEU A 276 4.11 -12.28 15.63
N ALA A 277 3.67 -13.08 16.60
CA ALA A 277 4.40 -14.17 17.21
C ALA A 277 3.89 -15.52 16.69
N ARG A 278 4.20 -15.89 15.44
CA ARG A 278 4.39 -17.33 15.18
C ARG A 278 5.67 -17.69 15.94
N PRO A 279 5.63 -18.56 16.97
CA PRO A 279 6.80 -18.78 17.83
C PRO A 279 8.07 -19.16 17.05
N SER A 280 7.91 -19.89 15.95
CA SER A 280 8.99 -20.25 15.03
C SER A 280 9.65 -19.04 14.31
N LEU A 281 8.89 -18.01 13.97
CA LEU A 281 9.44 -16.79 13.33
C LEU A 281 10.14 -15.88 14.34
N GLN A 282 9.67 -15.85 15.59
CA GLN A 282 10.38 -15.16 16.67
C GLN A 282 11.74 -15.81 16.94
N LEU A 283 11.78 -17.15 16.93
CA LEU A 283 13.04 -17.89 17.02
C LEU A 283 14.01 -17.49 15.90
N LEU A 284 13.52 -17.45 14.65
CA LEU A 284 14.33 -17.07 13.50
C LEU A 284 14.85 -15.63 13.59
N LYS A 285 14.09 -14.72 14.20
CA LYS A 285 14.51 -13.32 14.42
C LYS A 285 15.53 -13.21 15.56
N LEU A 286 15.40 -14.01 16.61
CA LEU A 286 16.23 -13.94 17.81
C LEU A 286 17.55 -14.71 17.66
N ALA A 287 17.57 -15.82 16.92
CA ALA A 287 18.78 -16.63 16.76
C ALA A 287 19.97 -15.85 16.15
N PRO A 288 19.80 -15.00 15.12
CA PRO A 288 20.88 -14.17 14.60
C PRO A 288 21.36 -13.11 15.58
N ALA A 289 20.51 -12.63 16.50
CA ALA A 289 20.90 -11.64 17.50
C ALA A 289 22.02 -12.16 18.42
N PHE A 290 22.09 -13.48 18.64
CA PHE A 290 23.16 -14.13 19.41
C PHE A 290 24.48 -14.30 18.64
N LEU A 291 24.48 -14.06 17.32
CA LEU A 291 25.70 -14.12 16.52
C LEU A 291 26.51 -12.81 16.59
N TRP A 292 25.92 -11.74 17.12
CA TRP A 292 26.55 -10.43 17.24
C TRP A 292 27.19 -10.25 18.62
N GLN A 293 28.37 -9.61 18.65
CA GLN A 293 29.00 -9.14 19.89
C GLN A 293 28.94 -7.60 19.96
N PRO A 294 28.68 -7.01 21.14
CA PRO A 294 28.37 -7.68 22.41
C PRO A 294 26.95 -8.27 22.43
N ILE A 295 26.74 -9.28 23.27
CA ILE A 295 25.42 -9.92 23.44
C ILE A 295 24.46 -8.91 24.10
N ASP A 296 23.26 -8.77 23.53
CA ASP A 296 22.18 -7.97 24.11
C ASP A 296 21.40 -8.78 25.16
N PRO A 297 21.49 -8.45 26.46
CA PRO A 297 20.81 -9.17 27.53
C PRO A 297 19.28 -9.16 27.38
N PHE A 298 18.68 -8.10 26.80
CA PHE A 298 17.24 -8.03 26.57
C PHE A 298 16.79 -9.05 25.51
N LYS A 299 17.63 -9.29 24.50
CA LYS A 299 17.37 -10.31 23.47
C LYS A 299 17.49 -11.72 24.03
N VAL A 300 18.40 -11.95 24.98
CA VAL A 300 18.50 -13.22 25.69
C VAL A 300 17.23 -13.47 26.52
N LEU A 301 16.77 -12.45 27.27
CA LEU A 301 15.52 -12.52 28.03
C LEU A 301 14.30 -12.76 27.12
N GLU A 302 14.24 -12.11 25.96
CA GLU A 302 13.18 -12.32 24.97
C GLU A 302 13.16 -13.78 24.47
N PHE A 303 14.33 -14.38 24.21
CA PHE A 303 14.46 -15.75 23.73
C PHE A 303 14.07 -16.81 24.77
N VAL A 304 14.54 -16.66 26.02
CA VAL A 304 14.22 -17.62 27.09
C VAL A 304 12.75 -17.54 27.50
N ASN A 305 12.05 -16.45 27.19
CA ASN A 305 10.61 -16.28 27.44
C ASN A 305 9.71 -16.75 26.29
N LEU A 306 10.26 -17.25 25.19
CA LEU A 306 9.45 -17.79 24.09
C LEU A 306 8.64 -19.02 24.53
N SER A 307 7.41 -19.10 24.04
CA SER A 307 6.49 -20.22 24.28
C SER A 307 6.94 -21.52 23.59
N VAL A 308 7.68 -21.40 22.48
CA VAL A 308 8.32 -22.53 21.79
C VAL A 308 9.79 -22.15 21.60
N LYS A 309 10.68 -22.81 22.34
CA LYS A 309 12.13 -22.59 22.33
C LYS A 309 12.88 -23.92 22.33
N PRO A 310 14.05 -24.02 21.67
CA PRO A 310 14.89 -25.22 21.64
C PRO A 310 15.76 -25.30 22.91
N LEU A 311 15.19 -24.98 24.06
CA LEU A 311 15.88 -24.93 25.34
C LEU A 311 14.94 -25.46 26.43
N ASP A 312 15.48 -26.26 27.34
CA ASP A 312 14.73 -26.76 28.49
C ASP A 312 14.24 -25.60 29.40
N GLU A 313 13.05 -25.73 29.99
CA GLU A 313 12.47 -24.68 30.83
C GLU A 313 13.30 -24.37 32.07
N GLY A 314 13.92 -25.39 32.69
CA GLY A 314 14.76 -25.20 33.86
C GLY A 314 15.99 -24.36 33.52
N LEU A 315 16.63 -24.65 32.39
CA LEU A 315 17.76 -23.87 31.90
C LEU A 315 17.34 -22.44 31.52
N ALA A 316 16.17 -22.27 30.89
CA ALA A 316 15.64 -20.95 30.54
C ALA A 316 15.48 -20.06 31.78
N ASN A 317 14.91 -20.61 32.85
CA ASN A 317 14.68 -19.89 34.11
C ASN A 317 16.00 -19.51 34.80
N VAL A 318 17.00 -20.41 34.78
CA VAL A 318 18.33 -20.10 35.33
C VAL A 318 18.99 -18.96 34.56
N ILE A 319 18.93 -19.00 33.23
CA ILE A 319 19.50 -17.93 32.39
C ILE A 319 18.77 -16.61 32.62
N ALA A 320 17.43 -16.62 32.67
CA ALA A 320 16.63 -15.42 32.92
C ALA A 320 16.99 -14.76 34.26
N ASN A 321 17.16 -15.56 35.32
CA ASN A 321 17.51 -15.06 36.66
C ASN A 321 18.94 -14.52 36.77
N GLN A 322 19.86 -14.91 35.88
CA GLN A 322 21.23 -14.40 35.87
C GLN A 322 21.39 -13.12 35.07
N ILE A 323 20.42 -12.80 34.20
CA ILE A 323 20.44 -11.65 33.30
C ILE A 323 19.56 -10.50 33.80
N ALA A 324 18.52 -10.81 34.58
CA ALA A 324 17.69 -9.83 35.30
C ALA A 324 18.44 -9.17 36.46
#